data_AF-A0A1H4EES3-F1
#
_entry.id   AF-A0A1H4EES3-F1
#
_cell.length_a   1.000
_cell.length_b   1.000
_cell.length_c   1.000
_cell.angle_alpha   90.00
_cell.angle_beta   90.00
_cell.angle_gamma   90.00
#
_symmetry.space_group_name_H-M   'P 1'
#
loop_
_entity.id
_entity.type
_entity.pdbx_description
1 polymer ?
#
loop_
_entity_poly.entity_id
_entity_poly.type
_entity_poly.pdbx_seq_one_letter_code
_entity_poly.pdbx_strand_id
1 'polypeptide(L)'
;MTPTFTPTFAHVPPGPLAGPLRLLPVNAGVVAVHTADGAHVGSLKQVGGVWKFKAMGYDAAGGMEPGHGPLTEQHNMQFATPDAAEVSARLLATLGSAQ
;
A
#
# COMPACT_ATOMS: atom_id res chain seq x y z
N MET A 1 -4.49 22.94 11.44
CA MET A 1 -5.43 22.24 10.53
C MET A 1 -4.80 20.91 10.18
N THR A 2 -5.36 19.79 10.61
CA THR A 2 -4.90 18.47 10.16
C THR A 2 -5.24 18.38 8.67
N PRO A 3 -4.27 18.09 7.78
CA PRO A 3 -4.59 17.91 6.37
C PRO A 3 -5.61 16.77 6.24
N THR A 4 -6.70 17.03 5.53
CA THR A 4 -7.71 16.02 5.23
C THR A 4 -7.04 14.95 4.36
N PHE A 5 -7.07 13.71 4.82
CA PHE A 5 -6.59 12.59 4.02
C PHE A 5 -7.60 12.29 2.92
N THR A 6 -7.18 12.39 1.66
CA THR A 6 -8.03 12.15 0.49
C THR A 6 -7.49 10.93 -0.27
N PRO A 7 -8.18 9.77 -0.21
CA PRO A 7 -7.75 8.58 -0.95
C PRO A 7 -7.89 8.83 -2.46
N THR A 8 -6.83 8.51 -3.20
CA THR A 8 -6.73 8.69 -4.65
C THR A 8 -6.31 7.38 -5.31
N PHE A 9 -6.90 7.05 -6.45
CA PHE A 9 -6.60 5.86 -7.25
C PHE A 9 -5.96 6.29 -8.57
N ALA A 10 -4.69 6.70 -8.51
CA ALA A 10 -3.97 7.26 -9.64
C ALA A 10 -2.53 6.77 -9.66
N HIS A 11 -1.85 7.00 -10.80
CA HIS A 11 -0.44 6.69 -10.96
C HIS A 11 0.39 7.34 -9.86
N VAL A 12 1.12 6.51 -9.10
CA VAL A 12 2.11 7.00 -8.13
C VAL A 12 3.43 7.14 -8.87
N PRO A 13 3.99 8.36 -8.97
CA PRO A 13 5.24 8.56 -9.68
C PRO A 13 6.38 7.74 -9.02
N PRO A 14 7.37 7.29 -9.80
CA PRO A 14 8.51 6.56 -9.28
C PRO A 14 9.29 7.44 -8.29
N GLY A 15 9.70 6.87 -7.16
CA GLY A 15 10.45 7.57 -6.13
C GLY A 15 10.15 7.04 -4.72
N PRO A 16 10.85 7.57 -3.70
CA PRO A 16 10.61 7.19 -2.31
C PRO A 16 9.20 7.62 -1.89
N LEU A 17 8.48 6.71 -1.24
CA LEU A 17 7.18 7.03 -0.64
C LEU A 17 7.42 7.85 0.63
N ALA A 18 6.79 9.04 0.71
CA ALA A 18 6.93 9.91 1.86
C ALA A 18 6.02 9.46 3.02
N GLY A 19 6.62 9.29 4.20
CA GLY A 19 5.91 9.08 5.46
C GLY A 19 5.28 7.67 5.63
N PRO A 20 4.65 7.41 6.79
CA PRO A 20 4.00 6.14 7.06
C PRO A 20 2.80 5.93 6.15
N LEU A 21 2.56 4.68 5.77
CA LEU A 21 1.39 4.27 5.01
C LEU A 21 0.13 4.40 5.86
N ARG A 22 -1.00 4.62 5.18
CA ARG A 22 -2.32 4.76 5.78
C ARG A 22 -3.18 3.57 5.39
N LEU A 23 -3.77 2.94 6.40
CA LEU A 23 -4.66 1.80 6.24
C LEU A 23 -6.12 2.28 6.31
N LEU A 24 -6.89 1.92 5.29
CA LEU A 24 -8.33 2.18 5.24
C LEU A 24 -9.07 0.85 5.17
N PRO A 25 -9.89 0.49 6.17
CA PRO A 25 -10.67 -0.74 6.10
C PRO A 25 -11.70 -0.64 4.97
N VAL A 26 -11.74 -1.64 4.11
CA VAL A 26 -12.74 -1.76 3.04
C VAL A 26 -13.85 -2.72 3.49
N ASN A 27 -13.47 -3.84 4.10
CA ASN A 27 -14.36 -4.79 4.77
C ASN A 27 -13.55 -5.66 5.75
N ALA A 28 -14.20 -6.65 6.38
CA ALA A 28 -13.58 -7.51 7.41
C ALA A 28 -12.32 -8.26 6.96
N GLY A 29 -12.18 -8.57 5.66
CA GLY A 29 -11.04 -9.30 5.11
C GLY A 29 -10.16 -8.48 4.17
N VAL A 30 -10.43 -7.18 4.01
CA VAL A 30 -9.71 -6.32 3.06
C VAL A 30 -9.47 -4.93 3.65
N VAL A 31 -8.20 -4.51 3.63
CA VAL A 31 -7.75 -3.18 4.04
C VAL A 31 -6.95 -2.56 2.90
N ALA A 32 -7.35 -1.39 2.43
CA ALA A 32 -6.62 -0.64 1.41
C ALA A 32 -5.42 0.08 2.03
N VAL A 33 -4.30 0.08 1.32
CA VAL A 33 -3.04 0.69 1.72
C VAL A 33 -2.79 1.89 0.83
N HIS A 34 -2.59 3.05 1.45
CA HIS A 34 -2.32 4.30 0.77
C HIS A 34 -1.02 4.92 1.28
N THR A 35 -0.38 5.75 0.46
CA THR A 35 0.71 6.64 0.91
C THR A 35 0.19 7.67 1.91
N ALA A 36 1.09 8.39 2.57
CA ALA A 36 0.71 9.46 3.49
C ALA A 36 -0.11 10.57 2.80
N ASP A 37 0.13 10.80 1.50
CA ASP A 37 -0.57 11.77 0.65
C ASP A 37 -1.94 11.25 0.16
N GLY A 38 -2.21 9.95 0.32
CA GLY A 38 -3.49 9.34 -0.03
C GLY A 38 -3.49 8.53 -1.33
N ALA A 39 -2.35 8.36 -2.00
CA ALA A 39 -2.29 7.55 -3.21
C ALA A 39 -2.38 6.05 -2.90
N HIS A 40 -3.26 5.32 -3.56
CA HIS A 40 -3.44 3.88 -3.35
C HIS A 40 -2.29 3.07 -3.95
N VAL A 41 -1.68 2.20 -3.15
CA VAL A 41 -0.50 1.40 -3.53
C VAL A 41 -0.71 -0.11 -3.42
N GLY A 42 -1.86 -0.53 -2.91
CA GLY A 42 -2.19 -1.94 -2.76
C GLY A 42 -3.20 -2.21 -1.65
N SER A 43 -3.49 -3.48 -1.40
CA SER A 43 -4.42 -3.87 -0.34
C SER A 43 -3.90 -5.07 0.44
N LEU A 44 -4.15 -5.11 1.74
CA LEU A 44 -4.03 -6.31 2.54
C LEU A 44 -5.31 -7.13 2.37
N LYS A 45 -5.18 -8.39 1.96
CA LYS A 45 -6.30 -9.34 1.88
C LYS A 45 -6.05 -10.50 2.83
N GLN A 46 -7.04 -10.84 3.64
CA GLN A 46 -7.00 -12.01 4.50
C GLN A 46 -7.33 -13.26 3.67
N VAL A 47 -6.41 -14.22 3.64
CA VAL A 47 -6.56 -15.49 2.93
C VAL A 47 -6.06 -16.61 3.84
N GLY A 48 -6.96 -17.50 4.25
CA GLY A 48 -6.63 -18.61 5.16
C GLY A 48 -6.13 -18.16 6.53
N GLY A 49 -6.69 -17.06 7.07
CA GLY A 49 -6.28 -16.49 8.36
C GLY A 49 -5.01 -15.63 8.33
N VAL A 50 -4.32 -15.54 7.18
CA VAL A 50 -3.11 -14.74 7.00
C VAL A 50 -3.40 -13.50 6.15
N TRP A 51 -2.92 -12.34 6.58
CA TRP A 51 -3.01 -11.12 5.78
C TRP A 51 -1.87 -11.07 4.78
N LYS A 52 -2.20 -10.89 3.50
CA LYS A 52 -1.22 -10.79 2.41
C LYS A 52 -1.34 -9.45 1.71
N PHE A 53 -0.22 -8.77 1.51
CA PHE A 53 -0.19 -7.56 0.71
C PHE A 53 -0.33 -7.88 -0.77
N LYS A 54 -1.18 -7.13 -1.45
CA LYS A 54 -1.42 -7.18 -2.88
C LYS A 54 -1.08 -5.81 -3.45
N ALA A 55 0.13 -5.68 -3.97
CA ALA A 55 0.56 -4.49 -4.69
C ALA A 55 -0.43 -4.16 -5.81
N MET A 56 -0.80 -2.89 -5.93
CA MET A 56 -1.62 -2.37 -7.02
C MET A 56 -0.98 -1.09 -7.54
N GLY A 57 -0.65 -1.07 -8.82
CA GLY A 57 -0.19 0.09 -9.55
C GLY A 57 -1.34 0.70 -10.34
N TYR A 58 -1.08 1.89 -10.88
CA TYR A 58 -1.95 2.56 -11.83
C TYR A 58 -1.09 3.10 -12.96
N ASP A 59 -1.51 2.89 -14.21
CA ASP A 59 -0.82 3.50 -15.35
C ASP A 59 -1.18 4.99 -15.48
N ALA A 60 -0.53 5.70 -16.41
CA ALA A 60 -0.74 7.14 -16.61
C ALA A 60 -2.18 7.53 -16.98
N ALA A 61 -2.96 6.61 -17.57
CA ALA A 61 -4.39 6.78 -17.84
C ALA A 61 -5.28 6.43 -16.64
N GLY A 62 -4.71 5.99 -15.52
CA GLY A 62 -5.42 5.60 -14.31
C GLY A 62 -5.97 4.16 -14.32
N GLY A 63 -5.56 3.33 -15.28
CA GLY A 63 -5.89 1.91 -15.32
C GLY A 63 -5.17 1.15 -14.21
N MET A 64 -5.92 0.36 -13.45
CA MET A 64 -5.37 -0.45 -12.36
C MET A 64 -4.54 -1.62 -12.90
N GLU A 65 -3.30 -1.73 -12.41
CA GLU A 65 -2.36 -2.79 -12.75
C GLU A 65 -2.06 -3.65 -11.51
N PRO A 66 -2.68 -4.85 -11.38
CA PRO A 66 -2.44 -5.73 -10.25
C PRO A 66 -1.00 -6.26 -10.27
N GLY A 67 -0.32 -6.22 -9.12
CA GLY A 67 1.08 -6.64 -9.02
C GLY A 67 2.07 -5.59 -9.51
N HIS A 68 1.63 -4.41 -9.94
CA HIS A 68 2.49 -3.28 -10.28
C HIS A 68 2.50 -2.23 -9.16
N GLY A 69 3.21 -1.12 -9.40
CA GLY A 69 3.28 0.03 -8.51
C GLY A 69 4.54 0.05 -7.65
N PRO A 70 4.67 1.06 -6.77
CA PRO A 70 5.89 1.31 -5.99
C PRO A 70 6.18 0.21 -4.98
N LEU A 71 5.20 -0.65 -4.65
CA LEU A 71 5.35 -1.75 -3.69
C LEU A 71 5.22 -3.14 -4.33
N THR A 72 5.57 -3.26 -5.63
CA THR A 72 5.48 -4.53 -6.37
C THR A 72 6.34 -5.64 -5.77
N GLU A 73 7.55 -5.35 -5.29
CA GLU A 73 8.50 -6.34 -4.76
C GLU A 73 8.01 -6.99 -3.46
N GLN A 74 7.12 -6.31 -2.75
CA GLN A 74 6.54 -6.69 -1.49
C GLN A 74 5.20 -7.43 -1.70
N HIS A 75 4.83 -7.70 -2.95
CA HIS A 75 3.63 -8.46 -3.29
C HIS A 75 3.67 -9.84 -2.61
N ASN A 76 2.53 -10.25 -2.03
CA ASN A 76 2.38 -11.42 -1.14
C ASN A 76 3.10 -11.35 0.21
N MET A 77 3.71 -10.22 0.61
CA MET A 77 4.26 -10.08 1.96
C MET A 77 3.17 -10.33 3.00
N GLN A 78 3.52 -11.13 4.01
CA GLN A 78 2.57 -11.62 5.02
C GLN A 78 2.63 -10.81 6.29
N PHE A 79 1.46 -10.56 6.86
CA PHE A 79 1.25 -9.82 8.10
C PHE A 79 0.37 -10.64 9.05
N ALA A 80 0.64 -10.52 10.35
CA ALA A 80 -0.20 -11.14 11.36
C ALA A 80 -1.53 -10.39 11.50
N THR A 81 -1.47 -9.06 11.44
CA THR A 81 -2.63 -8.16 11.51
C THR A 81 -2.43 -6.96 10.58
N PRO A 82 -3.50 -6.27 10.16
CA PRO A 82 -3.39 -5.06 9.36
C PRO A 82 -3.07 -3.85 10.26
N ASP A 83 -1.92 -3.89 10.94
CA ASP A 83 -1.42 -2.78 11.77
C ASP A 83 -0.66 -1.76 10.92
N ALA A 84 -0.99 -0.47 11.07
CA ALA A 84 -0.43 0.57 10.20
C ALA A 84 1.06 0.78 10.43
N ALA A 85 1.57 0.62 11.66
CA ALA A 85 2.98 0.82 11.98
C ALA A 85 3.84 -0.34 11.45
N GLU A 86 3.41 -1.59 11.70
CA GLU A 86 4.06 -2.79 11.19
C GLU A 86 4.05 -2.81 9.66
N VAL A 87 2.91 -2.54 9.04
CA VAL A 87 2.75 -2.54 7.58
C VAL A 87 3.64 -1.47 6.96
N SER A 88 3.65 -0.25 7.51
CA SER A 88 4.55 0.81 7.04
C SER A 88 6.01 0.42 7.17
N ALA A 89 6.43 -0.05 8.36
CA ALA A 89 7.82 -0.41 8.61
C ALA A 89 8.30 -1.49 7.64
N ARG A 90 7.52 -2.55 7.44
CA ARG A 90 7.93 -3.70 6.62
C ARG A 90 7.86 -3.42 5.11
N LEU A 91 6.82 -2.72 4.64
CA LEU A 91 6.70 -2.39 3.21
C LEU A 91 7.71 -1.32 2.79
N LEU A 92 8.01 -0.33 3.64
CA LEU A 92 8.94 0.75 3.31
C LEU A 92 10.41 0.39 3.58
N ALA A 93 10.71 -0.52 4.51
CA ALA A 93 12.10 -0.94 4.77
C ALA A 93 12.78 -1.51 3.53
N THR A 94 12.04 -2.19 2.67
CA THR A 94 12.61 -2.80 1.45
C THR A 94 12.81 -1.76 0.33
N LEU A 95 12.04 -0.68 0.31
CA LEU A 95 12.24 0.45 -0.61
C LEU A 95 13.50 1.26 -0.28
N GLY A 96 13.85 1.38 1.00
CA GLY A 96 15.07 2.05 1.45
C GLY A 96 16.35 1.23 1.33
N SER A 97 16.26 -0.01 0.85
CA SER A 97 17.41 -0.94 0.74
C SER A 97 18.03 -0.97 -0.67
N ALA A 98 17.51 -0.18 -1.62
CA ALA A 98 18.15 0.02 -2.92
C ALA A 98 19.09 1.23 -2.86
N GLN A 99 20.35 0.98 -2.48
CA GLN A 99 21.47 1.90 -2.73
C GLN A 99 22.62 1.12 -3.37
#